data_AF-A0A1V5ZXB3-F1
#
_entry.id   AF-A0A1V5ZXB3-F1
#
_cell.length_a   1.000
_cell.length_b   1.000
_cell.length_c   1.000
_cell.angle_alpha   90.00
_cell.angle_beta   90.00
_cell.angle_gamma   90.00
#
_symmetry.space_group_name_H-M   'P 1'
#
loop_
_entity.id
_entity.type
_entity.pdbx_description
1 polymer ?
#
loop_
_entity_poly.entity_id
_entity_poly.type
_entity_poly.pdbx_seq_one_letter_code
_entity_poly.pdbx_strand_id
1 'polypeptide(L)'
;MESKESSSSMLGKIGKIKVIMSFPRLLVVIMSLVGYFVYGKTFDHLLGMLLVGIILYLISFIGIIPFVGVGIYWGGLKFLLPKLLLLTGIPWSWPVGILYWSYFVTALMFTIISSIHIIVRAKGVF
;
A
#
# COMPACT_ATOMS: atom_id res chain seq x y z
N MET A 1 -11.36 39.58 -5.46
CA MET A 1 -10.94 39.05 -4.14
C MET A 1 -11.05 37.52 -4.14
N GLU A 2 -10.57 36.85 -5.20
CA GLU A 2 -10.85 35.42 -5.50
C GLU A 2 -9.62 34.49 -5.47
N SER A 3 -8.38 35.00 -5.35
CA SER A 3 -7.18 34.15 -5.50
C SER A 3 -6.74 33.41 -4.23
N LYS A 4 -7.17 33.83 -3.03
CA LYS A 4 -6.76 33.21 -1.76
C LYS A 4 -7.50 31.89 -1.47
N GLU A 5 -8.73 31.73 -1.95
CA GLU A 5 -9.55 30.54 -1.68
C GLU A 5 -9.12 29.34 -2.56
N SER A 6 -8.76 29.60 -3.82
CA SER A 6 -8.24 28.58 -4.75
C SER A 6 -6.90 28.01 -4.28
N SER A 7 -5.99 28.86 -3.79
CA SER A 7 -4.66 28.45 -3.32
C SER A 7 -4.70 27.60 -2.03
N SER A 8 -5.61 27.91 -1.10
CA SER A 8 -5.78 27.09 0.12
C SER A 8 -6.33 25.69 -0.21
N SER A 9 -7.24 25.59 -1.19
CA SER A 9 -7.80 24.31 -1.64
C SER A 9 -6.77 23.43 -2.35
N MET A 10 -5.87 24.02 -3.15
CA MET A 10 -4.79 23.30 -3.83
C MET A 10 -3.72 22.83 -2.85
N LEU A 11 -3.31 23.66 -1.90
CA LEU A 11 -2.34 23.30 -0.86
C LEU A 11 -2.86 22.16 0.02
N GLY A 12 -4.15 22.18 0.37
CA GLY A 12 -4.81 21.08 1.08
C GLY A 12 -4.84 19.78 0.28
N LYS A 13 -5.06 19.84 -1.03
CA LYS A 13 -5.01 18.66 -1.93
C LYS A 13 -3.59 18.09 -2.04
N ILE A 14 -2.57 18.94 -2.20
CA ILE A 14 -1.17 18.52 -2.29
C ILE A 14 -0.70 17.88 -0.98
N GLY A 15 -1.09 18.42 0.18
CA GLY A 15 -0.82 17.83 1.48
C GLY A 15 -1.44 16.43 1.63
N LYS A 16 -2.72 16.27 1.26
CA LYS A 16 -3.42 14.96 1.30
C LYS A 16 -2.76 13.93 0.37
N ILE A 17 -2.35 14.34 -0.83
CA ILE A 17 -1.64 13.49 -1.79
C ILE A 17 -0.28 13.03 -1.22
N LYS A 18 0.45 13.92 -0.55
CA LYS A 18 1.74 13.58 0.07
C LYS A 18 1.58 12.57 1.22
N VAL A 19 0.51 12.70 2.02
CA VAL A 19 0.21 11.77 3.12
C VAL A 19 -0.14 10.37 2.57
N ILE A 20 -0.98 10.30 1.54
CA ILE A 20 -1.35 9.03 0.89
C ILE A 20 -0.13 8.33 0.28
N MET A 21 0.82 9.06 -0.30
CA MET A 21 2.07 8.49 -0.82
C MET A 21 3.12 8.16 0.26
N SER A 22 2.97 8.68 1.48
CA SER A 22 3.90 8.44 2.59
C SER A 22 3.46 7.24 3.44
N PHE A 23 2.16 6.95 3.50
CA PHE A 23 1.62 5.83 4.30
C PHE A 23 2.19 4.45 3.90
N PRO A 24 2.28 4.08 2.61
CA PRO A 24 2.83 2.77 2.24
C PRO A 24 4.32 2.65 2.54
N ARG A 25 5.07 3.77 2.50
CA ARG A 25 6.49 3.82 2.87
C ARG A 25 6.66 3.60 4.37
N LEU A 26 5.79 4.17 5.18
CA LEU A 26 5.76 3.92 6.62
C LEU A 26 5.51 2.43 6.91
N LEU A 27 4.58 1.79 6.18
CA LEU A 27 4.31 0.35 6.34
C LEU A 27 5.54 -0.53 6.08
N VAL A 28 6.41 -0.16 5.13
CA VAL A 28 7.67 -0.89 4.87
C VAL A 28 8.59 -0.83 6.09
N VAL A 29 8.72 0.35 6.69
CA VAL A 29 9.54 0.54 7.90
C VAL A 29 8.95 -0.25 9.08
N ILE A 30 7.63 -0.21 9.25
CA ILE A 30 6.95 -0.96 10.31
C ILE A 30 7.12 -2.48 10.09
N MET A 31 7.04 -2.97 8.85
CA MET A 31 7.32 -4.38 8.52
C MET A 31 8.73 -4.79 8.93
N SER A 32 9.73 -3.96 8.64
CA SER A 32 11.12 -4.21 9.05
C SER A 32 11.26 -4.29 10.59
N LEU A 33 10.63 -3.35 11.31
CA LEU A 33 10.60 -3.35 12.77
C LEU A 33 9.89 -4.60 13.33
N VAL A 34 8.79 -5.02 12.72
CA VAL A 34 8.09 -6.26 13.07
C VAL A 34 9.00 -7.47 12.84
N GLY A 35 9.70 -7.52 11.71
CA GLY A 35 10.73 -8.53 11.43
C GLY A 35 11.72 -8.68 12.58
N TYR A 36 12.28 -7.54 13.03
CA TYR A 36 13.24 -7.51 14.11
C TYR A 36 12.63 -7.91 15.47
N PHE A 37 11.55 -7.28 15.90
CA PHE A 37 11.03 -7.46 17.27
C PHE A 37 10.26 -8.77 17.46
N VAL A 38 9.59 -9.27 16.43
CA VAL A 38 8.72 -10.45 16.52
C VAL A 38 9.47 -11.75 16.28
N TYR A 39 10.53 -11.74 15.45
CA TYR A 39 11.22 -12.97 15.02
C TYR A 39 12.66 -13.09 15.52
N GLY A 40 12.96 -12.54 16.70
CA GLY A 40 14.18 -12.89 17.43
C GLY A 40 15.32 -11.86 17.42
N LYS A 41 15.05 -10.60 17.06
CA LYS A 41 15.99 -9.46 17.18
C LYS A 41 17.30 -9.66 16.41
N THR A 42 17.23 -10.33 15.26
CA THR A 42 18.37 -10.51 14.35
C THR A 42 18.24 -9.60 13.13
N PHE A 43 19.38 -9.21 12.55
CA PHE A 43 19.38 -8.46 11.29
C PHE A 43 18.79 -9.23 10.11
N ASP A 44 18.88 -10.56 10.09
CA ASP A 44 18.34 -11.38 9.01
C ASP A 44 16.82 -11.27 8.90
N HIS A 45 16.11 -11.41 10.03
CA HIS A 45 14.65 -11.25 10.08
C HIS A 45 14.20 -9.81 9.80
N LEU A 46 14.99 -8.80 10.21
CA LEU A 46 14.76 -7.39 9.87
C LEU A 46 14.81 -7.20 8.35
N LEU A 47 15.89 -7.68 7.71
CA LEU A 47 16.11 -7.51 6.28
C LEU A 47 15.12 -8.32 5.44
N GLY A 48 14.79 -9.53 5.89
CA GLY A 48 13.76 -10.37 5.28
C GLY A 48 12.41 -9.67 5.28
N MET A 49 11.98 -9.12 6.42
CA MET A 49 10.68 -8.44 6.49
C MET A 49 10.66 -7.07 5.79
N LEU A 50 11.81 -6.39 5.73
CA LEU A 50 11.99 -5.22 4.88
C LEU A 50 11.75 -5.56 3.40
N LEU A 51 12.33 -6.67 2.92
CA LEU A 51 12.16 -7.14 1.54
C LEU A 51 10.69 -7.47 1.25
N VAL A 52 10.01 -8.18 2.17
CA VAL A 52 8.56 -8.45 2.06
C VAL A 52 7.78 -7.15 1.96
N GLY A 53 8.07 -6.17 2.82
CA GLY A 53 7.42 -4.86 2.79
C GLY A 53 7.59 -4.13 1.46
N ILE A 54 8.81 -4.13 0.90
CA ILE A 54 9.09 -3.51 -0.41
C ILE A 54 8.29 -4.21 -1.52
N ILE A 55 8.24 -5.53 -1.52
CA ILE A 55 7.51 -6.29 -2.56
C ILE A 55 6.00 -6.04 -2.45
N LEU A 56 5.45 -6.05 -1.23
CA LEU A 56 4.04 -5.71 -1.00
C LEU A 56 3.71 -4.28 -1.43
N TYR A 57 4.62 -3.34 -1.19
CA TYR A 57 4.51 -1.97 -1.66
C TYR A 57 4.47 -1.90 -3.19
N LEU A 58 5.39 -2.56 -3.90
CA LEU A 58 5.42 -2.58 -5.37
C LEU A 58 4.13 -3.19 -5.95
N ILE A 59 3.65 -4.28 -5.37
CA ILE A 59 2.45 -4.96 -5.85
C ILE A 59 1.19 -4.15 -5.55
N SER A 60 1.17 -3.32 -4.50
CA SER A 60 0.03 -2.46 -4.18
C SER A 60 -0.31 -1.45 -5.28
N PHE A 61 0.66 -1.11 -6.15
CA PHE A 61 0.43 -0.26 -7.32
C PHE A 61 -0.46 -0.91 -8.39
N ILE A 62 -0.60 -2.25 -8.38
CA ILE A 62 -1.60 -2.93 -9.22
C ILE A 62 -3.02 -2.43 -8.91
N GLY A 63 -3.25 -1.94 -7.69
CA GLY A 63 -4.50 -1.28 -7.30
C GLY A 63 -4.83 -0.04 -8.13
N ILE A 64 -3.89 0.56 -8.87
CA ILE A 64 -4.18 1.66 -9.82
C ILE A 64 -5.06 1.18 -10.98
N ILE A 65 -5.05 -0.11 -11.30
CA ILE A 65 -5.91 -0.66 -12.35
C ILE A 65 -7.38 -0.54 -11.88
N PRO A 66 -8.22 0.21 -12.59
CA PRO A 66 -9.61 0.45 -12.22
C PRO A 66 -10.42 -0.84 -12.28
N PHE A 67 -11.45 -0.96 -11.45
CA PHE A 67 -12.41 -2.07 -11.34
C PHE A 67 -11.83 -3.44 -10.93
N VAL A 68 -10.67 -3.82 -11.45
CA VAL A 68 -10.07 -5.16 -11.28
C VAL A 68 -8.79 -5.16 -10.45
N GLY A 69 -8.19 -3.99 -10.18
CA GLY A 69 -6.89 -3.87 -9.49
C GLY A 69 -6.84 -4.59 -8.14
N VAL A 70 -7.86 -4.45 -7.29
CA VAL A 70 -8.00 -5.19 -6.04
C VAL A 70 -8.09 -6.71 -6.24
N GLY A 71 -8.80 -7.16 -7.26
CA GLY A 71 -8.95 -8.60 -7.54
C GLY A 71 -7.63 -9.23 -7.95
N ILE A 72 -6.88 -8.54 -8.81
CA ILE A 72 -5.52 -8.95 -9.23
C ILE A 72 -4.56 -8.89 -8.03
N TYR A 73 -4.66 -7.84 -7.21
CA TYR A 73 -3.87 -7.69 -5.99
C TYR A 73 -4.12 -8.84 -5.00
N TRP A 74 -5.38 -9.17 -4.73
CA TRP A 74 -5.78 -10.28 -3.87
C TRP A 74 -5.32 -11.64 -4.39
N GLY A 75 -5.52 -11.89 -5.69
CA GLY A 75 -5.04 -13.10 -6.35
C GLY A 75 -3.53 -13.22 -6.25
N GLY A 76 -2.80 -12.16 -6.64
CA GLY A 76 -1.35 -12.07 -6.53
C GLY A 76 -0.87 -12.36 -5.11
N LEU A 77 -1.51 -11.79 -4.10
CA LEU A 77 -1.17 -12.02 -2.70
C LEU A 77 -1.35 -13.46 -2.23
N LYS A 78 -2.47 -14.10 -2.59
CA LYS A 78 -2.68 -15.52 -2.27
C LYS A 78 -1.54 -16.41 -2.78
N PHE A 79 -0.95 -16.06 -3.93
CA PHE A 79 0.14 -16.84 -4.51
C PHE A 79 1.55 -16.38 -4.09
N LEU A 80 1.77 -15.07 -3.92
CA LEU A 80 3.10 -14.52 -3.64
C LEU A 80 3.42 -14.53 -2.15
N LEU A 81 2.47 -14.20 -1.29
CA LEU A 81 2.72 -14.01 0.14
C LEU A 81 3.29 -15.26 0.83
N PRO A 82 2.76 -16.48 0.59
CA PRO A 82 3.35 -17.69 1.16
C PRO A 82 4.78 -17.93 0.65
N LYS A 83 5.04 -17.63 -0.64
CA LYS A 83 6.37 -17.78 -1.25
C LYS A 83 7.37 -16.79 -0.68
N LEU A 84 6.95 -15.55 -0.43
CA LEU A 84 7.79 -14.52 0.18
C LEU A 84 8.18 -14.88 1.61
N LEU A 85 7.23 -15.39 2.41
CA LEU A 85 7.48 -15.82 3.78
C LEU A 85 8.36 -17.06 3.86
N LEU A 86 8.18 -18.01 2.94
CA LEU A 86 9.07 -19.16 2.80
C LEU A 86 10.50 -18.73 2.43
N LEU A 87 10.64 -17.77 1.50
CA LEU A 87 11.95 -17.27 1.06
C LEU A 87 12.70 -16.57 2.21
N THR A 88 12.00 -15.86 3.08
CA THR A 88 12.61 -15.16 4.21
C THR A 88 12.74 -16.02 5.47
N GLY A 89 12.21 -17.24 5.47
CA GLY A 89 12.18 -18.11 6.65
C GLY A 89 11.28 -17.60 7.77
N ILE A 90 10.41 -16.62 7.50
CA ILE A 90 9.58 -15.95 8.49
C ILE A 90 8.20 -16.63 8.53
N PRO A 91 7.80 -17.26 9.64
CA PRO A 91 6.48 -17.87 9.73
C PRO A 91 5.37 -16.82 9.75
N TRP A 92 4.14 -17.21 9.41
CA TRP A 92 2.99 -16.31 9.51
C TRP A 92 2.69 -15.93 10.97
N SER A 93 2.46 -14.64 11.23
CA SER A 93 2.04 -14.15 12.54
C SER A 93 0.99 -13.05 12.42
N TRP A 94 0.29 -12.76 13.52
CA TRP A 94 -0.78 -11.77 13.54
C TRP A 94 -0.32 -10.33 13.18
N PRO A 95 0.89 -9.82 13.57
CA PRO A 95 1.33 -8.48 13.17
C PRO A 95 1.58 -8.40 11.67
N VAL A 96 2.14 -9.47 11.09
CA VAL A 96 2.31 -9.59 9.63
C VAL A 96 0.96 -9.59 8.93
N GLY A 97 -0.03 -10.27 9.49
CA GLY A 97 -1.41 -10.26 9.00
C GLY A 97 -2.04 -8.87 9.00
N ILE A 98 -1.88 -8.09 10.07
CA ILE A 98 -2.42 -6.71 10.14
C ILE A 98 -1.76 -5.81 9.10
N LEU A 99 -0.42 -5.86 8.99
CA LEU A 99 0.31 -5.06 8.02
C LEU A 99 0.00 -5.49 6.58
N TYR A 100 -0.27 -6.77 6.36
CA TYR A 100 -0.79 -7.25 5.10
C TYR A 100 -2.16 -6.63 4.76
N TRP A 101 -3.10 -6.65 5.71
CA TRP A 101 -4.43 -6.07 5.51
C TRP A 101 -4.38 -4.57 5.25
N SER A 102 -3.41 -3.84 5.81
CA SER A 102 -3.25 -2.41 5.53
C SER A 102 -2.77 -2.13 4.10
N TYR A 103 -1.90 -2.98 3.52
CA TYR A 103 -1.58 -2.90 2.10
C TYR A 103 -2.77 -3.25 1.21
N PHE A 104 -3.61 -4.20 1.61
CA PHE A 104 -4.85 -4.52 0.92
C PHE A 104 -5.84 -3.35 0.90
N VAL A 105 -6.06 -2.70 2.05
CA VAL A 105 -6.88 -1.49 2.14
C VAL A 105 -6.30 -0.39 1.25
N THR A 106 -4.97 -0.24 1.21
CA THR A 106 -4.30 0.74 0.33
C THR A 106 -4.56 0.47 -1.15
N ALA A 107 -4.39 -0.78 -1.61
CA ALA A 107 -4.70 -1.17 -2.98
C ALA A 107 -6.18 -0.93 -3.32
N LEU A 108 -7.08 -1.19 -2.37
CA LEU A 108 -8.51 -0.92 -2.49
C LEU A 108 -8.83 0.56 -2.64
N MET A 109 -8.17 1.43 -1.86
CA MET A 109 -8.31 2.86 -2.02
C MET A 109 -7.85 3.31 -3.42
N PHE A 110 -6.71 2.81 -3.92
CA PHE A 110 -6.25 3.14 -5.27
C PHE A 110 -7.22 2.67 -6.36
N THR A 111 -7.82 1.48 -6.22
CA THR A 111 -8.79 0.98 -7.19
C THR A 111 -10.06 1.81 -7.18
N ILE A 112 -10.56 2.23 -6.01
CA ILE A 112 -11.73 3.10 -5.92
C ILE A 112 -11.44 4.47 -6.55
N ILE A 113 -10.31 5.09 -6.18
CA ILE A 113 -9.93 6.43 -6.69
C ILE A 113 -9.76 6.39 -8.21
N SER A 114 -9.04 5.41 -8.75
CA SER A 114 -8.84 5.25 -10.19
C SER A 114 -10.16 4.99 -10.94
N SER A 115 -11.03 4.14 -10.37
CA SER A 115 -12.35 3.85 -10.96
C SER A 115 -13.25 5.09 -11.00
N ILE A 116 -13.31 5.86 -9.90
CA ILE A 116 -14.06 7.13 -9.86
C ILE A 116 -13.52 8.11 -10.89
N HIS A 117 -12.20 8.25 -10.99
CA HIS A 117 -11.58 9.17 -11.94
C HIS A 117 -11.96 8.85 -13.39
N ILE A 118 -11.99 7.57 -13.75
CA ILE A 118 -12.42 7.11 -15.07
C ILE A 118 -13.91 7.33 -15.29
N ILE A 119 -14.77 7.05 -14.31
CA ILE A 119 -16.21 7.28 -14.42
C ILE A 119 -16.53 8.75 -14.64
N VAL A 120 -15.90 9.65 -13.88
CA VAL A 120 -16.08 11.11 -14.03
C VAL A 120 -15.65 11.56 -15.43
N ARG A 121 -14.51 11.07 -15.91
CA ARG A 121 -14.00 11.39 -17.25
C ARG A 121 -14.87 10.83 -18.37
N ALA A 122 -15.41 9.63 -18.21
CA ALA A 122 -16.31 8.99 -19.17
C ALA A 122 -17.68 9.69 -19.25
N LYS A 123 -18.17 10.26 -18.14
CA LYS A 123 -19.43 11.01 -18.08
C LYS A 123 -19.36 12.43 -18.63
N GLY A 124 -18.18 12.89 -19.09
CA GLY A 124 -18.02 14.24 -19.65
C GLY A 124 -18.30 15.36 -18.64
N VAL A 125 -18.20 15.09 -17.33
CA VAL A 125 -18.32 16.12 -16.29
C VAL A 125 -16.98 16.85 -16.20
N PHE A 126 -16.74 17.72 -17.17
CA PHE A 126 -15.67 18.73 -17.20
C PHE A 126 -16.22 20.02 -17.78
#